data_AF-A0A9E3MF54-F1
#
_entry.id   AF-A0A9E3MF54-F1
#
_cell.length_a   1.000
_cell.length_b   1.000
_cell.length_c   1.000
_cell.angle_alpha   90.00
_cell.angle_beta   90.00
_cell.angle_gamma   90.00
#
_symmetry.space_group_name_H-M   'P 1'
#
loop_
_entity.id
_entity.type
_entity.pdbx_description
1 polymer ?
#
loop_
_entity_poly.entity_id
_entity_poly.type
_entity_poly.pdbx_seq_one_letter_code
_entity_poly.pdbx_strand_id
1 'polypeptide(L)'
;MSVELTASQALGLWHQVSLQQVQEDKRDLTLRQMAILLQIYLVPPPHTVRGLAATLGVTKPVITRALDTMGEMGLVDRVRDERDRRSVIVKRTVGGALFLEKLGDLIIDQGRRLGY
;
A
#
# COMPACT_ATOMS: atom_id res chain seq x y z
N MET A 1 8.51 -10.59 -20.17
CA MET A 1 8.87 -9.53 -21.13
C MET A 1 8.84 -8.22 -20.36
N SER A 2 9.96 -7.50 -20.26
CA SER A 2 9.98 -6.17 -19.63
C SER A 2 9.31 -5.18 -20.58
N VAL A 3 8.28 -4.48 -20.10
CA VAL A 3 7.68 -3.36 -20.84
C VAL A 3 8.52 -2.13 -20.54
N GLU A 4 9.22 -1.59 -21.54
CA GLU A 4 9.85 -0.28 -21.42
C GLU A 4 8.79 0.80 -21.67
N LEU A 5 8.40 1.52 -20.62
CA LEU A 5 7.47 2.64 -20.72
C LEU A 5 8.26 3.93 -20.93
N THR A 6 7.83 4.75 -21.88
CA THR A 6 8.26 6.15 -21.92
C THR A 6 7.73 6.90 -20.69
N ALA A 7 8.34 8.04 -20.34
CA ALA A 7 7.88 8.85 -19.21
C ALA A 7 6.39 9.25 -19.33
N SER A 8 5.94 9.61 -20.54
CA SER A 8 4.54 9.95 -20.81
C SER A 8 3.60 8.76 -20.64
N GLN A 9 3.99 7.56 -21.07
CA GLN A 9 3.19 6.35 -20.85
C GLN A 9 3.10 5.98 -19.36
N ALA A 10 4.21 6.10 -18.63
CA ALA A 10 4.23 5.84 -17.19
C ALA A 10 3.33 6.81 -16.42
N LEU A 11 3.40 8.11 -16.73
CA LEU A 11 2.54 9.13 -16.13
C LEU A 11 1.06 8.94 -16.54
N GLY A 12 0.80 8.60 -17.80
CA GLY A 12 -0.55 8.29 -18.29
C GLY A 12 -1.17 7.11 -17.54
N LEU A 13 -0.40 6.02 -17.36
CA LEU A 13 -0.82 4.86 -16.56
C LEU A 13 -1.16 5.27 -15.13
N TRP A 14 -0.24 5.97 -14.46
CA TRP A 14 -0.41 6.37 -13.07
C TRP A 14 -1.62 7.30 -12.89
N HIS A 15 -1.85 8.21 -13.84
CA HIS A 15 -3.00 9.09 -13.85
C HIS A 15 -4.32 8.30 -13.93
N GLN A 16 -4.44 7.37 -14.89
CA GLN A 16 -5.68 6.59 -15.06
C GLN A 16 -5.96 5.69 -13.86
N VAL A 17 -4.94 5.00 -13.35
CA VAL A 17 -5.07 4.13 -12.17
C VAL A 17 -5.49 4.93 -10.94
N SER A 18 -4.84 6.07 -10.68
CA SER A 18 -5.16 6.92 -9.53
C SER A 18 -6.58 7.49 -9.62
N LEU A 19 -7.00 7.94 -10.81
CA LEU A 19 -8.33 8.48 -11.04
C LEU A 19 -9.41 7.42 -10.81
N GLN A 20 -9.24 6.23 -11.40
CA GLN A 20 -10.21 5.15 -11.26
C GLN A 20 -10.26 4.61 -9.82
N GLN A 21 -9.11 4.54 -9.13
CA GLN A 21 -9.07 4.17 -7.72
C GLN A 21 -9.92 5.11 -6.86
N VAL A 22 -9.84 6.43 -7.08
CA VAL A 22 -10.66 7.42 -6.35
C VAL A 22 -12.15 7.31 -6.69
N GLN A 23 -12.49 6.90 -7.92
CA GLN A 23 -13.88 6.75 -8.36
C GLN A 23 -14.53 5.46 -7.84
N GLU A 24 -13.78 4.36 -7.80
CA GLU A 24 -14.30 3.03 -7.48
C GLU A 24 -14.10 2.64 -6.01
N ASP A 25 -12.99 3.04 -5.39
CA ASP A 25 -12.70 2.78 -4.00
C ASP A 25 -12.96 4.02 -3.14
N LYS A 26 -13.98 3.93 -2.28
CA LYS A 26 -14.34 5.00 -1.33
C LYS A 26 -13.31 5.17 -0.20
N ARG A 27 -12.34 4.26 -0.08
CA ARG A 27 -11.25 4.38 0.89
C ARG A 27 -10.26 5.40 0.34
N ASP A 28 -10.38 6.64 0.81
CA ASP A 28 -9.48 7.74 0.48
C ASP A 28 -8.10 7.56 1.12
N LEU A 29 -7.33 6.59 0.62
CA LEU A 29 -5.98 6.32 1.08
C LEU A 29 -5.04 7.41 0.57
N THR A 30 -4.39 8.09 1.50
CA THR A 30 -3.27 8.97 1.17
C THR A 30 -2.13 8.18 0.51
N LEU A 31 -1.33 8.85 -0.34
CA LEU A 31 -0.15 8.24 -0.97
C LEU A 31 0.78 7.55 0.06
N ARG A 32 0.86 8.11 1.28
CA ARG A 32 1.64 7.51 2.38
C ARG A 32 1.05 6.18 2.85
N GLN A 33 -0.27 6.10 3.06
CA GLN A 33 -0.93 4.87 3.45
C GLN A 33 -0.83 3.81 2.35
N MET A 34 -0.96 4.22 1.09
CA MET A 34 -0.72 3.33 -0.07
C MET A 34 0.71 2.77 -0.05
N ALA A 35 1.72 3.63 0.14
CA ALA A 35 3.12 3.20 0.23
C ALA A 35 3.38 2.24 1.40
N ILE A 36 2.77 2.49 2.57
CA ILE A 36 2.84 1.59 3.74
C ILE A 36 2.20 0.24 3.41
N LEU A 37 1.03 0.23 2.77
CA LEU A 37 0.31 -1.00 2.42
C LEU A 37 1.15 -1.84 1.44
N LEU A 38 1.65 -1.23 0.37
CA LEU A 38 2.53 -1.89 -0.59
C LEU A 38 3.79 -2.44 0.09
N GLN A 39 4.44 -1.67 0.97
CA GLN A 39 5.60 -2.13 1.73
C GLN A 39 5.30 -3.39 2.56
N ILE A 40 4.14 -3.45 3.22
CA ILE A 40 3.74 -4.59 4.06
C ILE A 40 3.48 -5.85 3.23
N TYR A 41 2.98 -5.70 2.00
CA TYR A 41 2.59 -6.85 1.17
C TYR A 41 3.68 -7.32 0.20
N LEU A 42 4.53 -6.42 -0.27
CA LEU A 42 5.55 -6.72 -1.27
C LEU A 42 6.92 -7.01 -0.68
N VAL A 43 7.21 -6.57 0.54
CA VAL A 43 8.49 -6.82 1.22
C VAL A 43 8.31 -7.90 2.29
N PRO A 44 9.30 -8.79 2.52
CA PRO A 44 9.20 -9.83 3.55
C PRO A 44 8.98 -9.27 4.98
N PRO A 45 8.18 -9.94 5.82
CA PRO A 45 8.01 -9.60 7.24
C PRO A 45 9.26 -9.95 8.09
N PRO A 46 9.36 -9.47 9.35
CA PRO A 46 8.37 -8.71 10.11
C PRO A 46 8.39 -7.19 9.85
N HIS A 47 7.20 -6.59 9.79
CA HIS A 47 7.04 -5.14 9.74
C HIS A 47 6.75 -4.60 11.14
N THR A 48 7.52 -3.61 11.57
CA THR A 48 7.30 -2.90 12.83
C THR A 48 7.06 -1.42 12.55
N VAL A 49 6.41 -0.72 13.48
CA VAL A 49 6.23 0.74 13.39
C VAL A 49 7.58 1.46 13.21
N ARG A 50 8.62 1.01 13.92
CA ARG A 50 9.98 1.57 13.80
C ARG A 50 10.58 1.31 12.42
N GLY A 51 10.44 0.10 11.89
CA GLY A 51 10.96 -0.27 10.58
C GLY A 51 10.30 0.56 9.48
N LEU A 52 8.97 0.64 9.48
CA LEU A 52 8.21 1.43 8.51
C LEU A 52 8.58 2.93 8.58
N ALA A 53 8.76 3.47 9.79
CA ALA A 53 9.18 4.86 9.97
C ALA A 53 10.54 5.14 9.32
N ALA A 54 11.50 4.22 9.51
CA ALA A 54 12.82 4.31 8.89
C ALA A 54 12.74 4.19 7.35
N THR A 55 11.98 3.22 6.83
CA THR A 55 11.80 3.02 5.38
C THR A 55 11.19 4.25 4.70
N LEU A 56 10.21 4.89 5.33
CA LEU A 56 9.51 6.04 4.74
C LEU A 56 10.16 7.40 5.10
N GLY A 57 11.23 7.42 5.91
CA GLY A 57 11.90 8.66 6.31
C GLY A 57 11.02 9.58 7.17
N VAL A 58 10.13 9.01 8.00
CA VAL A 58 9.19 9.78 8.85
C VAL A 58 9.29 9.38 10.32
N THR A 59 8.66 10.15 11.20
CA THR A 59 8.62 9.83 12.63
C THR A 59 7.62 8.71 12.94
N LYS A 60 7.84 7.98 14.05
CA LYS A 60 6.93 6.89 14.47
C LYS A 60 5.46 7.33 14.59
N PRO A 61 5.11 8.51 15.16
CA PRO A 61 3.72 8.94 15.24
C PRO A 61 3.01 9.08 13.89
N VAL A 62 3.74 9.39 12.82
CA VAL A 62 3.19 9.43 11.45
C VAL A 62 2.76 8.05 11.01
N ILE A 63 3.59 7.02 11.24
CA ILE A 63 3.26 5.63 10.93
C ILE A 63 2.11 5.13 11.81
N THR A 64 2.14 5.42 13.11
CA THR A 64 1.07 5.00 14.03
C THR A 64 -0.29 5.49 13.55
N ARG A 65 -0.42 6.79 13.25
CA ARG A 65 -1.67 7.37 12.74
C ARG A 65 -2.11 6.76 11.42
N ALA A 66 -1.18 6.52 10.50
CA ALA A 66 -1.52 5.86 9.24
C ALA A 66 -2.06 4.45 9.47
N LEU A 67 -1.43 3.67 10.36
CA LEU A 67 -1.85 2.32 10.71
C LEU A 67 -3.15 2.28 11.53
N ASP A 68 -3.46 3.32 12.32
CA ASP A 68 -4.76 3.47 12.98
C ASP A 68 -5.87 3.52 11.93
N THR A 69 -5.79 4.47 10.99
CA THR A 69 -6.77 4.61 9.91
C THR A 69 -6.86 3.38 9.02
N MET A 70 -5.73 2.77 8.65
CA MET A 70 -5.73 1.56 7.82
C MET A 70 -6.32 0.35 8.56
N GLY A 71 -6.15 0.28 9.89
CA GLY A 71 -6.77 -0.73 10.73
C GLY A 71 -8.29 -0.57 10.80
N GLU A 72 -8.79 0.67 10.92
CA GLU A 72 -10.24 0.97 10.85
C GLU A 72 -10.84 0.56 9.50
N MET A 73 -10.07 0.64 8.41
CA MET A 73 -10.46 0.17 7.08
C MET A 73 -10.31 -1.36 6.89
N GLY A 74 -9.78 -2.09 7.88
CA GLY A 74 -9.55 -3.53 7.82
C GLY A 74 -8.42 -3.97 6.89
N LEU A 75 -7.49 -3.08 6.53
CA LEU A 75 -6.41 -3.35 5.57
C LEU A 75 -5.16 -3.97 6.20
N VAL A 76 -4.95 -3.74 7.49
CA VAL A 76 -3.82 -4.21 8.28
C VAL A 76 -4.25 -4.48 9.72
N ASP A 77 -3.56 -5.41 10.38
CA ASP A 77 -3.72 -5.68 11.81
C ASP A 77 -2.44 -5.35 12.58
N ARG A 78 -2.59 -5.10 13.89
CA ARG A 78 -1.46 -4.81 14.79
C ARG A 78 -1.49 -5.76 15.97
N VAL A 79 -0.36 -6.45 16.18
CA VAL A 79 -0.20 -7.40 17.29
C VAL A 79 1.07 -7.03 18.05
N ARG A 80 1.01 -7.10 19.39
CA ARG A 80 2.21 -6.95 20.21
C ARG A 80 3.14 -8.12 19.92
N ASP A 81 4.43 -7.84 19.78
CA ASP A 81 5.43 -8.88 19.64
C ASP A 81 5.50 -9.69 20.95
N GLU A 82 5.42 -11.02 20.84
CA GLU A 82 5.46 -11.92 22.00
C GLU A 82 6.85 -11.97 22.63
N ARG A 83 7.91 -11.73 21.84
CA ARG A 83 9.31 -11.74 22.28
C ARG A 83 9.71 -10.41 22.91
N ASP A 84 9.12 -9.31 22.44
CA ASP A 84 9.30 -7.98 22.98
C ASP A 84 7.96 -7.22 23.00
N ARG A 85 7.27 -7.22 24.15
CA ARG A 85 5.95 -6.58 24.30
C ARG A 85 5.94 -5.06 24.08
N ARG A 86 7.12 -4.43 23.93
CA ARG A 86 7.28 -3.01 23.57
C ARG A 86 7.23 -2.79 22.06
N SER A 87 7.42 -3.84 21.27
CA SER A 87 7.33 -3.83 19.82
C SER A 87 5.91 -4.19 19.36
N VAL A 88 5.48 -3.53 18.29
CA VAL A 88 4.21 -3.81 17.60
C VAL A 88 4.54 -4.27 16.19
N ILE A 89 4.07 -5.47 15.85
CA ILE A 89 4.18 -6.07 14.52
C ILE A 89 2.90 -5.77 13.76
N VAL A 90 3.07 -5.34 12.51
CA VAL A 90 1.97 -5.14 11.57
C VAL A 90 1.77 -6.42 10.75
N LYS A 91 0.54 -6.90 10.68
CA LYS A 91 0.15 -8.11 9.95
C LYS A 91 -0.74 -7.76 8.76
N ARG A 92 -0.63 -8.59 7.72
CA ARG A 92 -1.53 -8.58 6.56
C ARG A 92 -2.91 -9.08 6.98
N THR A 93 -3.96 -8.58 6.34
CA THR A 93 -5.34 -9.03 6.51
C THR A 93 -5.88 -9.54 5.17
N VAL A 94 -6.98 -10.28 5.21
CA VAL A 94 -7.70 -10.65 3.98
C VAL A 94 -8.20 -9.40 3.25
N GLY A 95 -8.70 -8.41 3.99
CA GLY A 95 -9.20 -7.15 3.41
C GLY A 95 -8.14 -6.37 2.66
N GLY A 96 -6.91 -6.30 3.18
CA GLY A 96 -5.80 -5.64 2.48
C GLY A 96 -5.28 -6.45 1.29
N ALA A 97 -5.29 -7.78 1.36
CA ALA A 97 -4.95 -8.63 0.22
C ALA A 97 -5.91 -8.41 -0.96
N LEU A 98 -7.23 -8.48 -0.70
CA LEU A 98 -8.26 -8.25 -1.71
C LEU A 98 -8.21 -6.83 -2.30
N PHE A 99 -7.86 -5.83 -1.48
CA PHE A 99 -7.67 -4.47 -1.97
C PHE A 99 -6.52 -4.39 -2.98
N LEU A 100 -5.36 -4.97 -2.65
CA LEU A 100 -4.19 -4.93 -3.52
C LEU A 100 -4.35 -5.80 -4.78
N GLU A 101 -5.08 -6.90 -4.69
CA GLU A 101 -5.46 -7.71 -5.85
C GLU A 101 -6.23 -6.88 -6.87
N LYS A 102 -7.32 -6.21 -6.43
CA LYS A 102 -8.10 -5.32 -7.29
C LYS A 102 -7.29 -4.17 -7.87
N LEU A 103 -6.39 -3.58 -7.06
CA LEU A 103 -5.48 -2.54 -7.54
C LEU A 103 -4.54 -3.09 -8.62
N GLY A 104 -4.01 -4.30 -8.43
CA GLY A 104 -3.18 -4.98 -9.42
C GLY A 104 -3.91 -5.22 -10.73
N ASP A 105 -5.15 -5.74 -10.66
CA ASP A 105 -6.00 -5.96 -11.83
C ASP A 105 -6.26 -4.65 -12.59
N LEU A 106 -6.58 -3.58 -11.86
CA LEU A 106 -6.76 -2.24 -12.42
C LEU A 106 -5.49 -1.75 -13.16
N ILE A 107 -4.31 -1.89 -12.54
CA ILE A 107 -3.04 -1.49 -13.16
C ILE A 107 -2.78 -2.30 -14.43
N ILE A 108 -3.04 -3.62 -14.41
CA ILE A 108 -2.86 -4.49 -15.57
C ILE A 108 -3.81 -4.08 -16.71
N ASP A 109 -5.07 -3.83 -16.40
CA ASP A 109 -6.09 -3.47 -17.39
C ASP A 109 -5.80 -2.11 -18.04
N GLN A 110 -5.37 -1.12 -17.25
CA GLN A 110 -4.92 0.16 -17.80
C GLN A 110 -3.61 0.02 -18.58
N GLY A 111 -2.68 -0.81 -18.11
CA GLY A 111 -1.42 -1.09 -18.79
C GLY A 111 -1.61 -1.71 -20.18
N ARG A 112 -2.59 -2.61 -20.34
CA ARG A 112 -2.96 -3.19 -21.66
C ARG A 112 -3.44 -2.14 -22.67
N ARG A 113 -3.99 -1.01 -22.20
CA ARG A 113 -4.49 0.08 -23.06
C ARG A 113 -3.39 1.03 -23.53
N LEU A 114 -2.21 1.05 -22.88
CA LEU A 114 -1.07 1.89 -23.29
C LEU A 114 -0.38 1.43 -24.58
N GLY A 115 -0.65 0.19 -25.02
CA GLY A 115 -0.08 -0.42 -26.21
C GLY A 115 -0.86 -0.17 -27.50
N TYR A 116 -1.91 0.66 -27.46
CA TYR A 116 -2.71 1.09 -28.61
C TYR A 116 -2.60 2.59 -28.81
#